data_AF-A0A1G2HX71-F1
#
_entry.id   AF-A0A1G2HX71-F1
#
_cell.length_a   1.000
_cell.length_b   1.000
_cell.length_c   1.000
_cell.angle_alpha   90.00
_cell.angle_beta   90.00
_cell.angle_gamma   90.00
#
_symmetry.space_group_name_H-M   'P 1'
#
loop_
_entity.id
_entity.type
_entity.pdbx_description
1 polymer ?
#
loop_
_entity_poly.entity_id
_entity_poly.type
_entity_poly.pdbx_seq_one_letter_code
_entity_poly.pdbx_strand_id
1 'polypeptide(L)'
;MLIAYKKQKGVSLIIVFFTMTILLVTLLSISTILFNEVKIVSNASNAVSSFYASNSGIEKTLYYARKQIPAGGYTGVCNICNACNSSDCQNCVTAPLASGGCDLTTCNNCQVTYQSSFDNRTYLVDATISPDSNPAYSVLSISSKGVYNNTARTLSVTQKIGLPSSNGITRVQSGNMGQSHGSTANFIWPSLTTAGNTLIIIASVTHNQGQAITRPITPPIGWSTAISYTGNSVTTSIFYISGAGLQTSTGSFTSPIDSNRTEWAIIGIEYSGVLSPASLDKTASNGVLSTTVTTGITAITTQADEIWVAGIGNEANLVSSPTNGFSIVDTNSNFMGLTALEKSVTTTGQASTGGTVPNGVTSGVIATFKAGPSSPPPPPILLVQKSKNTGASSVSAIWPNATTAGNLLVAVVSNGRDSGNQGNVNGPTGWIRAVSTNYSQNGGPRISIFYRYNAPSQTSTGNFTASGAGEAMSIVVAEYAGVLTSNPLDKTKSFSNQLTAYPVTGTTQPTIQSYELVIGAIGSRGGNATDPTNGFSIVDQMNQGGNAGNAILLQRLVYYTGPYVTGVHTASSNQAAGVIATFKMAP
;
A
#
# COMPACT_ATOMS: atom_id res chain seq x y z
N MET A 1 23.28 88.10 63.33
CA MET A 1 21.99 87.46 62.97
C MET A 1 22.12 85.96 63.22
N LEU A 2 22.00 85.56 64.49
CA LEU A 2 21.71 84.19 64.87
C LEU A 2 20.28 83.89 64.43
N ILE A 3 20.05 82.74 63.78
CA ILE A 3 18.82 81.90 63.74
C ILE A 3 18.96 81.08 62.45
N ALA A 4 19.50 79.86 62.51
CA ALA A 4 19.28 78.84 61.45
C ALA A 4 19.81 77.43 61.78
N TYR A 5 20.72 77.22 62.74
CA TYR A 5 21.42 75.93 62.83
C TYR A 5 20.74 74.83 63.67
N LYS A 6 19.59 75.10 64.31
CA LYS A 6 18.90 74.12 65.18
C LYS A 6 17.77 73.31 64.50
N LYS A 7 17.48 73.51 63.21
CA LYS A 7 16.39 72.81 62.49
C LYS A 7 16.81 71.69 61.52
N GLN A 8 18.11 71.38 61.36
CA GLN A 8 18.55 70.41 60.34
C GLN A 8 18.38 68.92 60.72
N LYS A 9 18.34 68.57 62.03
CA LYS A 9 18.17 67.16 62.45
C LYS A 9 16.75 66.61 62.18
N GLY A 10 15.72 67.46 62.22
CA GLY A 10 14.34 67.07 61.91
C GLY A 10 14.10 66.80 60.42
N VAL A 11 14.74 67.59 59.55
CA VAL A 11 14.62 67.43 58.09
C VAL A 11 15.27 66.13 57.63
N SER A 12 16.42 65.74 58.19
CA SER A 12 17.07 64.46 57.87
C SER A 12 16.23 63.25 58.27
N LEU A 13 15.57 63.27 59.44
CA LEU A 13 14.68 62.19 59.87
C LEU A 13 13.44 62.06 58.97
N ILE A 14 12.86 63.20 58.58
CA ILE A 14 11.70 63.23 57.67
C ILE A 14 12.10 62.68 56.29
N ILE A 15 13.26 63.07 55.76
CA ILE A 15 13.76 62.54 54.49
C ILE A 15 13.98 61.03 54.56
N VAL A 16 14.61 60.51 55.63
CA VAL A 16 14.81 59.06 55.82
C VAL A 16 13.48 58.31 55.95
N PHE A 17 12.50 58.88 56.65
CA PHE A 17 11.18 58.29 56.78
C PHE A 17 10.44 58.23 55.43
N PHE A 18 10.49 59.32 54.65
CA PHE A 18 9.90 59.33 53.30
C PHE A 18 10.64 58.38 52.35
N THR A 19 11.97 58.31 52.37
CA THR A 19 12.71 57.37 51.52
C THR A 19 12.42 55.91 51.89
N MET A 20 12.34 55.58 53.18
CA MET A 20 11.93 54.25 53.65
C MET A 20 10.49 53.91 53.26
N THR A 21 9.57 54.87 53.35
CA THR A 21 8.17 54.65 52.96
C THR A 21 8.04 54.44 51.45
N ILE A 22 8.76 55.22 50.65
CA ILE A 22 8.80 55.06 49.18
C ILE A 22 9.43 53.71 48.81
N LEU A 23 10.54 53.31 49.46
CA LEU A 23 11.15 52.00 49.28
C LEU A 23 10.20 50.86 49.62
N LEU A 24 9.43 50.97 50.71
CA LEU A 24 8.48 49.95 51.09
C LEU A 24 7.33 49.85 50.06
N VAL A 25 6.74 50.97 49.65
CA VAL A 25 5.64 50.98 48.66
C VAL A 25 6.10 50.45 47.30
N THR A 26 7.31 50.81 46.87
CA THR A 26 7.88 50.29 45.61
C THR A 26 8.14 48.78 45.69
N LEU A 27 8.69 48.28 46.80
CA LEU A 27 8.90 46.84 47.01
C LEU A 27 7.58 46.06 47.01
N LEU A 28 6.56 46.53 47.74
CA LEU A 28 5.23 45.89 47.73
C LEU A 28 4.60 45.89 46.34
N SER A 29 4.73 46.99 45.59
CA SER A 29 4.22 47.09 44.22
C SER A 29 4.90 46.06 43.31
N ILE A 30 6.23 45.95 43.37
CA ILE A 30 7.00 44.95 42.60
C ILE A 30 6.60 43.52 43.00
N SER A 31 6.41 43.21 44.29
CA SER A 31 5.97 41.89 44.73
C SER A 31 4.59 41.50 44.19
N THR A 32 3.64 42.45 44.14
CA THR A 32 2.30 42.17 43.56
C THR A 32 2.35 41.91 42.06
N ILE A 33 3.20 42.62 41.33
CA ILE A 33 3.40 42.40 39.89
C ILE A 33 3.98 41.01 39.65
N LEU A 34 5.06 40.66 40.36
CA LEU A 34 5.71 39.35 40.24
C LEU A 34 4.76 38.19 40.57
N PHE A 35 3.94 38.32 41.61
CA PHE A 35 2.96 37.27 41.97
C PHE A 35 1.90 37.07 40.86
N ASN A 36 1.41 38.17 40.28
CA ASN A 36 0.46 38.10 39.18
C ASN A 36 1.08 37.50 37.91
N GLU A 37 2.32 37.85 37.58
CA GLU A 37 3.06 37.27 36.45
C GLU A 37 3.27 35.77 36.63
N VAL A 38 3.73 35.32 37.81
CA VAL A 38 3.91 33.88 38.12
C VAL A 38 2.59 33.12 37.99
N LYS A 39 1.47 33.70 38.43
CA LYS A 39 0.14 33.09 38.27
C LYS A 39 -0.27 32.97 36.80
N ILE A 40 -0.01 33.99 35.99
CA ILE A 40 -0.30 33.97 34.54
C ILE A 40 0.56 32.92 33.83
N VAL A 41 1.86 32.87 34.11
CA VAL A 41 2.79 31.90 33.53
C VAL A 41 2.43 30.46 33.96
N SER A 42 2.10 30.26 35.24
CA SER A 42 1.64 28.96 35.74
C SER A 42 0.35 28.52 35.04
N ASN A 43 -0.63 29.41 34.89
CA ASN A 43 -1.87 29.12 34.16
C ASN A 43 -1.63 28.84 32.67
N ALA A 44 -0.68 29.53 32.03
CA ALA A 44 -0.29 29.25 30.65
C ALA A 44 0.34 27.86 30.51
N SER A 45 1.24 27.48 31.44
CA SER A 45 1.84 26.15 31.48
C SER A 45 0.80 25.04 31.72
N ASN A 46 -0.13 25.26 32.67
CA ASN A 46 -1.24 24.36 32.94
C ASN A 46 -2.17 24.24 31.71
N ALA A 47 -2.39 25.34 30.99
CA ALA A 47 -3.18 25.35 29.76
C ALA A 47 -2.56 24.48 28.67
N VAL A 48 -1.24 24.55 28.46
CA VAL A 48 -0.53 23.67 27.52
C VAL A 48 -0.69 22.20 27.90
N SER A 49 -0.55 21.87 29.20
CA SER A 49 -0.77 20.50 29.68
C SER A 49 -2.20 20.01 29.49
N SER A 50 -3.20 20.86 29.74
CA SER A 50 -4.62 20.51 29.50
C SER A 50 -4.95 20.37 28.01
N PHE A 51 -4.31 21.17 27.14
CA PHE A 51 -4.40 21.02 25.68
C PHE A 51 -3.80 19.68 25.21
N TYR A 52 -2.64 19.31 25.75
CA TYR A 52 -2.01 18.02 25.46
C TYR A 52 -2.94 16.86 25.86
N ALA A 53 -3.52 16.90 27.06
CA ALA A 53 -4.49 15.90 27.51
C ALA A 53 -5.72 15.82 26.58
N SER A 54 -6.25 16.96 26.16
CA SER A 54 -7.36 17.04 25.21
C SER A 54 -7.00 16.39 23.87
N ASN A 55 -5.81 16.67 23.35
CA ASN A 55 -5.32 16.11 22.08
C ASN A 55 -5.14 14.59 22.17
N SER A 56 -4.66 14.07 23.31
CA SER A 56 -4.55 12.62 23.52
C SER A 56 -5.89 11.89 23.40
N GLY A 57 -6.99 12.48 23.88
CA GLY A 57 -8.33 11.91 23.72
C GLY A 57 -8.82 11.89 22.26
N ILE A 58 -8.47 12.92 21.48
CA ILE A 58 -8.76 12.96 20.04
C ILE A 58 -7.96 11.87 19.33
N GLU A 59 -6.64 11.81 19.53
CA GLU A 59 -5.78 10.84 18.87
C GLU A 59 -6.14 9.39 19.21
N LYS A 60 -6.52 9.12 20.46
CA LYS A 60 -7.00 7.78 20.85
C LYS A 60 -8.29 7.41 20.11
N THR A 61 -9.23 8.34 19.99
CA THR A 61 -10.47 8.10 19.25
C THR A 61 -10.20 7.90 17.76
N LEU A 62 -9.31 8.71 17.17
CA LEU A 62 -8.88 8.56 15.79
C LEU A 62 -8.14 7.24 15.53
N TYR A 63 -7.38 6.75 16.51
CA TYR A 63 -6.74 5.44 16.43
C TYR A 63 -7.77 4.33 16.25
N TYR A 64 -8.86 4.32 17.04
CA TYR A 64 -9.95 3.37 16.84
C TYR A 64 -10.76 3.64 15.59
N ALA A 65 -10.92 4.92 15.20
CA ALA A 65 -11.61 5.28 13.98
C ALA A 65 -10.94 4.72 12.71
N ARG A 66 -9.61 4.57 12.74
CA ARG A 66 -8.80 4.00 11.65
C ARG A 66 -8.76 2.47 11.64
N LYS A 67 -9.29 1.81 12.66
CA LYS A 67 -9.33 0.35 12.75
C LYS A 67 -10.69 -0.21 12.39
N GLN A 68 -10.70 -1.44 11.88
CA GLN A 68 -11.92 -2.24 11.71
C GLN A 68 -12.07 -3.16 12.93
N ILE A 69 -12.77 -2.71 13.95
CA ILE A 69 -13.02 -3.49 15.17
C ILE A 69 -14.53 -3.49 15.43
N PRO A 70 -15.23 -4.63 15.34
CA PRO A 70 -14.74 -5.97 14.99
C PRO A 70 -14.28 -6.07 13.52
N ALA A 71 -13.54 -7.13 13.20
CA ALA A 71 -13.10 -7.38 11.82
C ALA A 71 -14.32 -7.41 10.87
N GLY A 72 -14.23 -6.70 9.73
CA GLY A 72 -15.33 -6.51 8.80
C GLY A 72 -16.22 -5.29 9.08
N GLY A 73 -16.03 -4.58 10.21
CA GLY A 73 -16.70 -3.30 10.46
C GLY A 73 -16.02 -2.11 9.76
N TYR A 74 -16.79 -1.10 9.38
CA TYR A 74 -16.29 0.09 8.67
C TYR A 74 -15.35 0.96 9.50
N THR A 75 -15.58 1.02 10.81
CA THR A 75 -14.75 1.77 11.75
C THR A 75 -14.94 1.26 13.18
N GLY A 76 -13.89 1.34 13.99
CA GLY A 76 -13.87 0.84 15.37
C GLY A 76 -14.46 1.78 16.40
N VAL A 77 -14.95 2.97 16.00
CA VAL A 77 -15.47 3.99 16.94
C VAL A 77 -16.57 3.40 17.82
N CYS A 78 -17.59 2.79 17.22
CA CYS A 78 -18.74 2.25 17.95
C CYS A 78 -18.36 1.08 18.89
N ASN A 79 -17.20 0.46 18.68
CA ASN A 79 -16.72 -0.67 19.47
C ASN A 79 -15.62 -0.28 20.47
N ILE A 80 -15.31 1.01 20.64
CA ILE A 80 -14.28 1.48 21.59
C ILE A 80 -14.52 0.92 22.98
N CYS A 81 -15.76 0.92 23.47
CA CYS A 81 -16.05 0.45 24.83
C CYS A 81 -15.80 -1.05 25.05
N ASN A 82 -15.76 -1.84 23.98
CA ASN A 82 -15.44 -3.27 24.07
C ASN A 82 -13.95 -3.54 23.76
N ALA A 83 -13.34 -2.75 22.88
CA ALA A 83 -11.99 -2.97 22.38
C ALA A 83 -10.89 -2.21 23.14
N CYS A 84 -11.27 -1.19 23.90
CA CYS A 84 -10.35 -0.43 24.72
C CYS A 84 -10.26 -1.05 26.12
N ASN A 85 -9.04 -1.14 26.65
CA ASN A 85 -8.81 -1.57 28.02
C ASN A 85 -9.60 -0.66 28.97
N SER A 86 -10.28 -1.25 29.96
CA SER A 86 -11.12 -0.51 30.92
C SER A 86 -10.33 0.50 31.77
N SER A 87 -9.01 0.31 31.92
CA SER A 87 -8.11 1.29 32.54
C SER A 87 -7.91 2.55 31.69
N ASP A 88 -8.00 2.40 30.37
CA ASP A 88 -7.64 3.40 29.36
C ASP A 88 -8.87 4.09 28.74
N CYS A 89 -10.04 3.46 28.84
CA CYS A 89 -11.34 4.03 28.48
C CYS A 89 -12.34 3.77 29.62
N GLN A 90 -12.14 4.50 30.71
CA GLN A 90 -12.98 4.42 31.89
C GLN A 90 -14.36 5.04 31.59
N ASN A 91 -15.40 4.52 32.26
CA ASN A 91 -16.79 4.98 32.11
C ASN A 91 -17.23 5.07 30.63
N CYS A 92 -16.76 4.14 29.80
CA CYS A 92 -17.08 4.14 28.38
C CYS A 92 -18.56 3.77 28.18
N VAL A 93 -19.27 4.60 27.42
CA VAL A 93 -20.67 4.40 27.07
C VAL A 93 -20.83 4.57 25.57
N THR A 94 -21.49 3.59 24.93
CA THR A 94 -21.91 3.65 23.53
C THR A 94 -23.43 3.78 23.50
N ALA A 95 -23.96 4.78 22.80
CA ALA A 95 -25.39 5.06 22.73
C ALA A 95 -25.85 5.39 21.30
N PRO A 96 -26.93 4.78 20.80
CA PRO A 96 -27.45 5.06 19.47
C PRO A 96 -28.11 6.45 19.41
N LEU A 97 -27.82 7.21 18.36
CA LEU A 97 -28.44 8.49 18.04
C LEU A 97 -29.76 8.34 17.27
N ALA A 98 -30.02 7.17 16.71
CA ALA A 98 -31.25 6.82 16.01
C ALA A 98 -31.55 5.31 16.14
N SER A 99 -32.77 4.89 15.82
CA SER A 99 -33.14 3.46 15.81
C SER A 99 -32.22 2.66 14.86
N GLY A 100 -31.65 1.56 15.35
CA GLY A 100 -30.65 0.77 14.60
C GLY A 100 -29.25 1.39 14.53
N GLY A 101 -28.97 2.46 15.27
CA GLY A 101 -27.65 3.06 15.40
C GLY A 101 -26.67 2.24 16.26
N CYS A 102 -25.39 2.60 16.21
CA CYS A 102 -24.29 1.89 16.90
C CYS A 102 -24.10 0.41 16.53
N ASP A 103 -24.61 -0.03 15.39
CA ASP A 103 -24.25 -1.34 14.85
C ASP A 103 -22.71 -1.42 14.67
N LEU A 104 -22.10 -2.50 15.15
CA LEU A 104 -20.65 -2.63 15.20
C LEU A 104 -20.01 -2.78 13.81
N THR A 105 -20.81 -3.15 12.80
CA THR A 105 -20.33 -3.37 11.43
C THR A 105 -20.41 -2.07 10.63
N THR A 106 -21.56 -1.40 10.67
CA THR A 106 -21.83 -0.18 9.89
C THR A 106 -21.43 1.10 10.60
N CYS A 107 -21.34 1.06 11.95
CA CYS A 107 -20.99 2.14 12.85
C CYS A 107 -21.54 3.51 12.44
N ASN A 108 -22.86 3.61 12.40
CA ASN A 108 -23.59 4.84 12.06
C ASN A 108 -24.58 5.23 13.15
N ASN A 109 -24.93 6.52 13.16
CA ASN A 109 -25.84 7.12 14.16
C ASN A 109 -25.47 6.69 15.58
N CYS A 110 -24.21 6.92 15.96
CA CYS A 110 -23.68 6.44 17.22
C CYS A 110 -22.94 7.53 17.98
N GLN A 111 -23.09 7.53 19.30
CA GLN A 111 -22.34 8.35 20.22
C GLN A 111 -21.50 7.45 21.14
N VAL A 112 -20.26 7.83 21.38
CA VAL A 112 -19.33 7.14 22.26
C VAL A 112 -18.69 8.16 23.18
N THR A 113 -18.87 7.97 24.49
CA THR A 113 -18.26 8.81 25.52
C THR A 113 -17.36 7.98 26.41
N TYR A 114 -16.18 8.48 26.77
CA TYR A 114 -15.29 7.81 27.73
C TYR A 114 -14.32 8.80 28.36
N GLN A 115 -13.64 8.38 29.42
CA GLN A 115 -12.59 9.18 30.05
C GLN A 115 -11.31 8.37 30.27
N SER A 116 -10.17 9.05 30.39
CA SER A 116 -8.89 8.42 30.74
C SER A 116 -8.07 9.39 31.57
N SER A 117 -7.22 8.85 32.44
CA SER A 117 -6.23 9.62 33.18
C SER A 117 -4.82 9.07 32.98
N PHE A 118 -3.83 9.95 32.91
CA PHE A 118 -2.41 9.63 32.81
C PHE A 118 -1.57 10.81 33.31
N ASP A 119 -0.45 10.57 33.99
CA ASP A 119 0.47 11.62 34.46
C ASP A 119 -0.22 12.84 35.14
N ASN A 120 -1.19 12.59 36.02
CA ASN A 120 -2.04 13.61 36.69
C ASN A 120 -2.88 14.49 35.75
N ARG A 121 -3.08 14.06 34.50
CA ARG A 121 -3.95 14.67 33.51
C ARG A 121 -5.15 13.76 33.30
N THR A 122 -6.29 14.35 32.96
CA THR A 122 -7.51 13.62 32.60
C THR A 122 -8.06 14.19 31.31
N TYR A 123 -8.66 13.35 30.47
CA TYR A 123 -9.50 13.82 29.38
C TYR A 123 -10.83 13.08 29.34
N LEU A 124 -11.84 13.78 28.84
CA LEU A 124 -13.18 13.27 28.62
C LEU A 124 -13.51 13.43 27.14
N VAL A 125 -13.85 12.34 26.47
CA VAL A 125 -14.22 12.30 25.06
C VAL A 125 -15.73 12.15 24.92
N ASP A 126 -16.28 12.88 23.97
CA ASP A 126 -17.61 12.69 23.38
C ASP A 126 -17.44 12.67 21.86
N ALA A 127 -17.65 11.49 21.26
CA ALA A 127 -17.50 11.28 19.83
C ALA A 127 -18.82 10.83 19.22
N THR A 128 -19.22 11.44 18.10
CA THR A 128 -20.43 11.09 17.36
C THR A 128 -20.09 10.73 15.92
N ILE A 129 -20.74 9.68 15.41
CA ILE A 129 -20.69 9.29 14.00
C ILE A 129 -22.09 9.33 13.40
N SER A 130 -22.24 10.02 12.29
CA SER A 130 -23.52 10.20 11.60
C SER A 130 -23.35 10.08 10.08
N PRO A 131 -24.37 9.63 9.34
CA PRO A 131 -24.32 9.53 7.88
C PRO A 131 -24.01 10.88 7.21
N ASP A 132 -23.20 10.88 6.15
CA ASP A 132 -23.02 12.03 5.27
C ASP A 132 -24.11 12.05 4.18
N SER A 133 -24.29 13.21 3.54
CA SER A 133 -25.09 13.34 2.32
C SER A 133 -24.65 12.39 1.19
N ASN A 134 -23.36 12.04 1.14
CA ASN A 134 -22.84 11.01 0.26
C ASN A 134 -22.81 9.67 1.02
N PRO A 135 -23.53 8.63 0.55
CA PRO A 135 -23.64 7.35 1.24
C PRO A 135 -22.32 6.57 1.35
N ALA A 136 -21.26 6.98 0.63
CA ALA A 136 -19.92 6.40 0.77
C ALA A 136 -19.15 6.91 2.00
N TYR A 137 -19.71 7.88 2.75
CA TYR A 137 -19.02 8.51 3.88
C TYR A 137 -19.90 8.64 5.12
N SER A 138 -19.24 8.74 6.27
CA SER A 138 -19.85 9.16 7.53
C SER A 138 -19.04 10.30 8.14
N VAL A 139 -19.71 11.17 8.89
CA VAL A 139 -19.07 12.29 9.59
C VAL A 139 -18.78 11.85 11.03
N LEU A 140 -17.50 11.75 11.37
CA LEU A 140 -17.05 11.58 12.75
C LEU A 140 -16.73 12.96 13.34
N SER A 141 -17.42 13.33 14.41
CA SER A 141 -17.09 14.48 15.24
C SER A 141 -16.58 14.00 16.59
N ILE A 142 -15.44 14.51 17.01
CA ILE A 142 -14.79 14.17 18.29
C ILE A 142 -14.65 15.45 19.08
N SER A 143 -15.22 15.51 20.27
CA SER A 143 -14.98 16.55 21.26
C SER A 143 -14.22 15.93 22.43
N SER A 144 -13.05 16.48 22.77
CA SER A 144 -12.26 16.03 23.90
C SER A 144 -12.02 17.21 24.84
N LYS A 145 -12.25 17.03 26.13
CA LYS A 145 -11.97 18.01 27.18
C LYS A 145 -10.83 17.51 28.04
N GLY A 146 -9.65 18.11 27.91
CA GLY A 146 -8.49 17.86 28.77
C GLY A 146 -8.48 18.73 30.02
N VAL A 147 -8.08 18.17 31.16
CA VAL A 147 -8.03 18.81 32.48
C VAL A 147 -6.68 18.54 33.13
N TYR A 148 -6.04 19.60 33.63
CA TYR A 148 -4.81 19.55 34.43
C TYR A 148 -4.78 20.73 35.42
N ASN A 149 -4.52 20.47 36.71
CA ASN A 149 -4.46 21.49 37.77
C ASN A 149 -5.60 22.53 37.70
N ASN A 150 -6.86 22.05 37.68
CA ASN A 150 -8.09 22.85 37.55
C ASN A 150 -8.19 23.73 36.29
N THR A 151 -7.28 23.57 35.33
CA THR A 151 -7.35 24.22 34.01
C THR A 151 -7.91 23.22 33.01
N ALA A 152 -8.93 23.64 32.25
CA ALA A 152 -9.53 22.83 31.21
C ALA A 152 -9.36 23.46 29.82
N ARG A 153 -9.16 22.62 28.80
CA ARG A 153 -9.20 22.98 27.39
C ARG A 153 -9.98 21.91 26.63
N THR A 154 -10.82 22.36 25.70
CA THR A 154 -11.59 21.47 24.84
C THR A 154 -11.13 21.65 23.40
N LEU A 155 -10.94 20.54 22.72
CA LEU A 155 -10.64 20.49 21.30
C LEU A 155 -11.72 19.68 20.60
N SER A 156 -12.09 20.12 19.41
CA SER A 156 -13.07 19.43 18.57
C SER A 156 -12.50 19.22 17.17
N VAL A 157 -12.66 18.01 16.65
CA VAL A 157 -12.24 17.64 15.29
C VAL A 157 -13.43 16.97 14.61
N THR A 158 -13.72 17.42 13.40
CA THR A 158 -14.71 16.78 12.53
C THR A 158 -14.01 16.30 11.27
N GLN A 159 -14.23 15.03 10.92
CA GLN A 159 -13.67 14.41 9.72
C GLN A 159 -14.73 13.59 8.99
N LYS A 160 -14.64 13.57 7.66
CA LYS A 160 -15.34 12.57 6.85
C LYS A 160 -14.53 11.28 6.84
N ILE A 161 -15.16 10.17 7.21
CA ILE A 161 -14.58 8.84 7.14
C ILE A 161 -15.21 8.14 5.95
N GLY A 162 -14.37 7.69 5.01
CA GLY A 162 -14.81 6.81 3.93
C GLY A 162 -15.23 5.47 4.52
N LEU A 163 -16.44 5.04 4.24
CA LEU A 163 -16.84 3.67 4.50
C LEU A 163 -16.08 2.83 3.48
N PRO A 164 -15.13 1.96 3.87
CA PRO A 164 -14.62 0.99 2.91
C PRO A 164 -15.84 0.25 2.37
N SER A 165 -15.89 0.07 1.06
CA SER A 165 -16.81 -0.88 0.46
C SER A 165 -16.75 -2.18 1.28
N SER A 166 -17.90 -2.81 1.48
CA SER A 166 -18.03 -3.96 2.37
C SER A 166 -17.12 -5.17 2.02
N ASN A 167 -16.42 -5.10 0.89
CA ASN A 167 -15.44 -6.07 0.37
C ASN A 167 -13.97 -5.60 0.46
N GLY A 168 -13.67 -4.44 1.06
CA GLY A 168 -12.30 -3.91 1.18
C GLY A 168 -11.71 -3.27 -0.08
N ILE A 169 -12.48 -3.15 -1.18
CA ILE A 169 -12.03 -2.59 -2.47
C ILE A 169 -12.58 -1.17 -2.69
N THR A 170 -11.73 -0.15 -2.68
CA THR A 170 -12.17 1.25 -2.84
C THR A 170 -11.84 1.77 -4.23
N ARG A 171 -12.82 2.36 -4.95
CA ARG A 171 -12.54 3.13 -6.16
C ARG A 171 -11.84 4.43 -5.78
N VAL A 172 -10.63 4.64 -6.30
CA VAL A 172 -9.79 5.80 -6.00
C VAL A 172 -10.08 6.94 -6.97
N GLN A 173 -10.16 6.62 -8.26
CA GLN A 173 -10.53 7.57 -9.30
C GLN A 173 -11.11 6.86 -10.50
N SER A 174 -11.81 7.62 -11.33
CA SER A 174 -12.24 7.21 -12.67
C SER A 174 -12.24 8.42 -13.59
N GLY A 175 -12.16 8.16 -14.89
CA GLY A 175 -12.34 9.19 -15.90
C GLY A 175 -12.57 8.58 -17.27
N ASN A 176 -12.94 9.43 -18.23
CA ASN A 176 -13.15 9.06 -19.61
C ASN A 176 -12.19 9.82 -20.55
N MET A 177 -11.91 9.24 -21.72
CA MET A 177 -11.19 9.93 -22.78
C MET A 177 -12.12 10.87 -23.55
N GLY A 178 -11.62 12.04 -23.96
CA GLY A 178 -12.28 12.85 -24.99
C GLY A 178 -12.30 12.17 -26.37
N GLN A 179 -12.68 12.91 -27.40
CA GLN A 179 -12.79 12.42 -28.78
C GLN A 179 -11.43 11.93 -29.32
N SER A 180 -11.42 10.72 -29.90
CA SER A 180 -10.25 10.19 -30.62
C SER A 180 -10.69 9.37 -31.84
N HIS A 181 -9.99 9.58 -32.96
CA HIS A 181 -10.17 8.84 -34.21
C HIS A 181 -8.86 8.18 -34.63
N GLY A 182 -8.96 7.06 -35.35
CA GLY A 182 -7.83 6.38 -35.98
C GLY A 182 -7.46 5.05 -35.32
N SER A 183 -6.29 4.52 -35.68
CA SER A 183 -5.89 3.16 -35.30
C SER A 183 -5.39 3.05 -33.86
N THR A 184 -5.18 4.15 -33.15
CA THR A 184 -4.72 4.14 -31.76
C THR A 184 -5.44 5.14 -30.88
N ALA A 185 -5.48 4.86 -29.58
CA ALA A 185 -6.00 5.79 -28.58
C ALA A 185 -5.30 5.61 -27.22
N ASN A 186 -5.23 6.68 -26.44
CA ASN A 186 -4.53 6.72 -25.15
C ASN A 186 -5.47 7.27 -24.07
N PHE A 187 -5.35 6.77 -22.85
CA PHE A 187 -6.06 7.33 -21.70
C PHE A 187 -5.10 8.06 -20.77
N ILE A 188 -5.51 9.24 -20.28
CA ILE A 188 -4.78 10.05 -19.31
C ILE A 188 -5.57 10.00 -17.99
N TRP A 189 -4.89 9.67 -16.90
CA TRP A 189 -5.52 9.60 -15.59
C TRP A 189 -5.85 11.01 -15.08
N PRO A 190 -7.02 11.24 -14.45
CA PRO A 190 -7.37 12.53 -13.85
C PRO A 190 -6.36 13.01 -12.81
N SER A 191 -5.76 12.08 -12.08
CA SER A 191 -4.68 12.31 -11.12
C SER A 191 -3.62 11.20 -11.23
N LEU A 192 -2.41 11.46 -10.75
CA LEU A 192 -1.34 10.44 -10.70
C LEU A 192 -1.85 9.21 -9.94
N THR A 193 -1.77 8.03 -10.55
CA THR A 193 -2.24 6.79 -9.90
C THR A 193 -1.39 6.46 -8.67
N THR A 194 -1.94 5.67 -7.77
CA THR A 194 -1.23 5.19 -6.58
C THR A 194 -0.52 3.88 -6.88
N ALA A 195 0.76 3.79 -6.49
CA ALA A 195 1.53 2.55 -6.64
C ALA A 195 0.89 1.41 -5.82
N GLY A 196 0.75 0.24 -6.44
CA GLY A 196 0.13 -0.94 -5.85
C GLY A 196 -1.38 -1.06 -6.09
N ASN A 197 -2.04 -0.05 -6.66
CA ASN A 197 -3.45 -0.14 -7.02
C ASN A 197 -3.67 -0.97 -8.29
N THR A 198 -4.90 -1.45 -8.47
CA THR A 198 -5.33 -2.09 -9.72
C THR A 198 -5.90 -1.04 -10.64
N LEU A 199 -5.37 -0.99 -11.87
CA LEU A 199 -5.86 -0.12 -12.92
C LEU A 199 -6.70 -0.94 -13.89
N ILE A 200 -7.89 -0.46 -14.23
CA ILE A 200 -8.80 -1.08 -15.18
C ILE A 200 -9.09 -0.08 -16.30
N ILE A 201 -9.08 -0.57 -17.53
CA ILE A 201 -9.49 0.18 -18.71
C ILE A 201 -10.61 -0.57 -19.39
N ILE A 202 -11.71 0.13 -19.67
CA ILE A 202 -12.78 -0.33 -20.54
C ILE A 202 -12.64 0.46 -21.83
N ALA A 203 -12.44 -0.23 -22.95
CA ALA A 203 -12.29 0.39 -24.25
C ALA A 203 -13.32 -0.17 -25.23
N SER A 204 -13.93 0.73 -26.01
CA SER A 204 -14.79 0.38 -27.13
C SER A 204 -14.32 1.06 -28.41
N VAL A 205 -14.43 0.33 -29.53
CA VAL A 205 -14.17 0.86 -30.88
C VAL A 205 -15.32 0.55 -31.83
N THR A 206 -15.69 1.51 -32.67
CA THR A 206 -16.66 1.30 -33.75
C THR A 206 -15.99 0.70 -34.99
N HIS A 207 -16.77 -0.05 -35.76
CA HIS A 207 -16.37 -0.61 -37.04
C HIS A 207 -17.56 -0.78 -37.98
N ASN A 208 -17.29 -0.80 -39.29
CA ASN A 208 -18.34 -0.97 -40.30
C ASN A 208 -19.04 -2.34 -40.16
N GLN A 209 -20.36 -2.35 -40.34
CA GLN A 209 -21.14 -3.59 -40.30
C GLN A 209 -20.64 -4.58 -41.37
N GLY A 210 -20.46 -5.84 -40.97
CA GLY A 210 -20.03 -6.91 -41.88
C GLY A 210 -18.52 -6.95 -42.19
N GLN A 211 -17.71 -6.06 -41.61
CA GLN A 211 -16.26 -6.22 -41.69
C GLN A 211 -15.79 -7.34 -40.77
N ALA A 212 -15.05 -8.29 -41.34
CA ALA A 212 -14.44 -9.38 -40.59
C ALA A 212 -13.33 -8.82 -39.69
N ILE A 213 -13.62 -8.68 -38.41
CA ILE A 213 -12.61 -8.40 -37.39
C ILE A 213 -11.85 -9.69 -37.10
N THR A 214 -10.56 -9.70 -37.39
CA THR A 214 -9.70 -10.87 -37.22
C THR A 214 -8.88 -10.86 -35.92
N ARG A 215 -8.89 -9.74 -35.16
CA ARG A 215 -8.11 -9.54 -33.93
C ARG A 215 -8.89 -8.70 -32.91
N PRO A 216 -8.65 -8.81 -31.59
CA PRO A 216 -9.21 -7.91 -30.59
C PRO A 216 -8.41 -6.59 -30.49
N ILE A 217 -8.93 -5.61 -29.73
CA ILE A 217 -8.16 -4.41 -29.34
C ILE A 217 -6.86 -4.86 -28.67
N THR A 218 -5.72 -4.31 -29.11
CA THR A 218 -4.40 -4.65 -28.57
C THR A 218 -4.03 -3.63 -27.49
N PRO A 219 -3.77 -4.06 -26.24
CA PRO A 219 -3.41 -3.13 -25.19
C PRO A 219 -1.91 -2.78 -25.21
N PRO A 220 -1.51 -1.68 -24.55
CA PRO A 220 -0.11 -1.33 -24.34
C PRO A 220 0.67 -2.41 -23.57
N ILE A 221 1.99 -2.44 -23.71
CA ILE A 221 2.86 -3.37 -22.95
C ILE A 221 2.60 -3.24 -21.45
N GLY A 222 2.48 -4.39 -20.77
CA GLY A 222 2.24 -4.46 -19.32
C GLY A 222 0.77 -4.59 -18.92
N TRP A 223 -0.17 -4.35 -19.83
CA TRP A 223 -1.60 -4.57 -19.61
C TRP A 223 -2.01 -6.00 -19.95
N SER A 224 -2.93 -6.55 -19.17
CA SER A 224 -3.57 -7.84 -19.43
C SER A 224 -4.99 -7.63 -19.96
N THR A 225 -5.39 -8.42 -20.96
CA THR A 225 -6.78 -8.47 -21.43
C THR A 225 -7.59 -9.37 -20.52
N ALA A 226 -8.63 -8.83 -19.86
CA ALA A 226 -9.57 -9.65 -19.10
C ALA A 226 -10.58 -10.32 -20.03
N ILE A 227 -11.22 -9.53 -20.89
CA ILE A 227 -12.23 -10.01 -21.83
C ILE A 227 -12.38 -9.05 -23.00
N SER A 228 -12.78 -9.57 -24.16
CA SER A 228 -13.14 -8.78 -25.33
C SER A 228 -14.33 -9.42 -26.02
N TYR A 229 -15.27 -8.61 -26.48
CA TYR A 229 -16.39 -9.05 -27.30
C TYR A 229 -16.55 -8.13 -28.50
N THR A 230 -16.64 -8.75 -29.68
CA THR A 230 -16.87 -8.08 -30.95
C THR A 230 -18.31 -8.35 -31.37
N GLY A 231 -19.13 -7.30 -31.27
CA GLY A 231 -20.47 -7.28 -31.84
C GLY A 231 -20.46 -6.94 -33.33
N ASN A 232 -21.62 -6.60 -33.88
CA ASN A 232 -21.74 -6.33 -35.32
C ASN A 232 -21.07 -5.03 -35.77
N SER A 233 -20.93 -4.04 -34.88
CA SER A 233 -20.41 -2.70 -35.21
C SER A 233 -19.57 -2.08 -34.10
N VAL A 234 -19.46 -2.78 -32.96
CA VAL A 234 -18.72 -2.32 -31.77
C VAL A 234 -17.96 -3.49 -31.18
N THR A 235 -16.68 -3.27 -30.92
CA THR A 235 -15.87 -4.15 -30.06
C THR A 235 -15.66 -3.48 -28.72
N THR A 236 -15.92 -4.18 -27.62
CA THR A 236 -15.71 -3.69 -26.25
C THR A 236 -14.80 -4.66 -25.52
N SER A 237 -13.84 -4.13 -24.77
CA SER A 237 -12.85 -4.92 -24.05
C SER A 237 -12.60 -4.33 -22.66
N ILE A 238 -12.27 -5.21 -21.70
CA ILE A 238 -11.75 -4.84 -20.38
C ILE A 238 -10.29 -5.27 -20.30
N PHE A 239 -9.43 -4.33 -19.91
CA PHE A 239 -8.01 -4.52 -19.66
C PHE A 239 -7.69 -4.14 -18.22
N TYR A 240 -6.63 -4.73 -17.67
CA TYR A 240 -6.20 -4.43 -16.32
C TYR A 240 -4.70 -4.58 -16.08
N ILE A 241 -4.21 -3.90 -15.03
CA ILE A 241 -2.92 -4.13 -14.39
C ILE A 241 -3.18 -4.34 -12.91
N SER A 242 -2.82 -5.49 -12.35
CA SER A 242 -2.85 -5.73 -10.89
C SER A 242 -1.59 -5.16 -10.25
N GLY A 243 -1.73 -4.30 -9.23
CA GLY A 243 -0.58 -3.74 -8.51
C GLY A 243 0.32 -2.87 -9.39
N ALA A 244 -0.26 -1.92 -10.12
CA ALA A 244 0.45 -1.04 -11.03
C ALA A 244 1.46 -0.14 -10.32
N GLY A 245 2.53 0.24 -11.02
CA GLY A 245 3.37 1.38 -10.61
C GLY A 245 2.62 2.71 -10.76
N LEU A 246 3.27 3.82 -10.40
CA LEU A 246 2.75 5.17 -10.66
C LEU A 246 2.60 5.39 -12.17
N GLN A 247 1.43 5.85 -12.62
CA GLN A 247 1.12 6.16 -14.00
C GLN A 247 0.37 7.49 -14.11
N THR A 248 0.69 8.27 -15.15
CA THR A 248 -0.11 9.42 -15.59
C THR A 248 -0.91 9.12 -16.86
N SER A 249 -0.55 8.06 -17.60
CA SER A 249 -1.25 7.60 -18.80
C SER A 249 -1.05 6.11 -19.05
N THR A 250 -1.88 5.52 -19.91
CA THR A 250 -1.89 4.07 -20.19
C THR A 250 -0.88 3.60 -21.24
N GLY A 251 -0.32 4.51 -22.04
CA GLY A 251 0.22 4.17 -23.37
C GLY A 251 -0.90 3.98 -24.42
N SER A 252 -0.54 3.54 -25.63
CA SER A 252 -1.48 3.44 -26.77
C SER A 252 -2.14 2.07 -26.89
N PHE A 253 -3.47 2.06 -26.85
CA PHE A 253 -4.29 0.95 -27.33
C PHE A 253 -4.34 1.01 -28.85
N THR A 254 -4.32 -0.15 -29.50
CA THR A 254 -4.37 -0.27 -30.97
C THR A 254 -5.65 -0.98 -31.39
N SER A 255 -6.34 -0.38 -32.36
CA SER A 255 -7.59 -0.86 -32.94
C SER A 255 -7.31 -2.17 -33.68
N PRO A 256 -8.25 -3.11 -33.68
CA PRO A 256 -8.17 -4.29 -34.53
C PRO A 256 -8.35 -3.99 -36.02
N ILE A 257 -8.70 -2.75 -36.38
CA ILE A 257 -8.91 -2.29 -37.74
C ILE A 257 -8.01 -1.08 -38.03
N ASP A 258 -7.23 -1.19 -39.10
CA ASP A 258 -6.47 -0.07 -39.67
C ASP A 258 -7.38 0.76 -40.58
N SER A 259 -8.24 1.60 -39.98
CA SER A 259 -9.05 2.57 -40.72
C SER A 259 -8.99 3.95 -40.07
N ASN A 260 -9.07 5.00 -40.88
CA ASN A 260 -9.18 6.38 -40.41
C ASN A 260 -10.59 6.74 -39.90
N ARG A 261 -11.53 5.79 -39.90
CA ARG A 261 -12.92 5.96 -39.45
C ARG A 261 -13.24 5.22 -38.14
N THR A 262 -12.26 4.58 -37.50
CA THR A 262 -12.47 3.97 -36.18
C THR A 262 -12.56 5.06 -35.13
N GLU A 263 -13.67 5.05 -34.40
CA GLU A 263 -13.90 5.92 -33.25
C GLU A 263 -13.57 5.15 -31.98
N TRP A 264 -13.12 5.86 -30.96
CA TRP A 264 -12.78 5.29 -29.66
C TRP A 264 -13.59 5.91 -28.53
N ALA A 265 -14.02 5.06 -27.61
CA ALA A 265 -14.38 5.45 -26.26
C ALA A 265 -13.56 4.64 -25.27
N ILE A 266 -12.92 5.31 -24.32
CA ILE A 266 -12.19 4.66 -23.22
C ILE A 266 -12.62 5.26 -21.89
N ILE A 267 -12.80 4.40 -20.90
CA ILE A 267 -12.99 4.75 -19.48
C ILE A 267 -11.92 4.06 -18.66
N GLY A 268 -11.21 4.81 -17.84
CA GLY A 268 -10.25 4.30 -16.86
C GLY A 268 -10.80 4.34 -15.44
N ILE A 269 -10.50 3.30 -14.67
CA ILE A 269 -10.91 3.16 -13.27
C ILE A 269 -9.72 2.65 -12.46
N GLU A 270 -9.44 3.32 -11.34
CA GLU A 270 -8.43 2.90 -10.38
C GLU A 270 -9.10 2.37 -9.12
N TYR A 271 -8.69 1.18 -8.68
CA TYR A 271 -9.14 0.56 -7.43
C TYR A 271 -7.97 0.29 -6.50
N SER A 272 -8.17 0.59 -5.22
CA SER A 272 -7.34 0.11 -4.13
C SER A 272 -7.98 -1.11 -3.47
N GLY A 273 -7.16 -1.96 -2.84
CA GLY A 273 -7.65 -3.14 -2.13
C GLY A 273 -8.09 -4.30 -3.03
N VAL A 274 -7.70 -4.32 -4.30
CA VAL A 274 -7.84 -5.49 -5.20
C VAL A 274 -6.61 -6.40 -5.08
N LEU A 275 -6.80 -7.72 -5.09
CA LEU A 275 -5.76 -8.75 -5.01
C LEU A 275 -4.65 -8.53 -6.06
N SER A 276 -3.38 -8.50 -5.63
CA SER A 276 -2.23 -8.52 -6.56
C SER A 276 -1.12 -9.47 -6.07
N PRO A 277 -0.62 -10.38 -6.92
CA PRO A 277 -1.02 -10.66 -8.31
C PRO A 277 -2.30 -11.53 -8.37
N ALA A 278 -2.82 -11.79 -9.58
CA ALA A 278 -4.00 -12.64 -9.83
C ALA A 278 -5.36 -12.05 -9.41
N SER A 279 -5.56 -10.75 -9.66
CA SER A 279 -6.81 -10.04 -9.37
C SER A 279 -8.03 -10.59 -10.10
N LEU A 280 -7.89 -11.00 -11.36
CA LEU A 280 -9.01 -11.42 -12.22
C LEU A 280 -9.58 -12.77 -11.76
N ASP A 281 -10.91 -12.86 -11.68
CA ASP A 281 -11.60 -14.11 -11.35
C ASP A 281 -12.43 -14.67 -12.50
N LYS A 282 -13.63 -14.12 -12.75
CA LYS A 282 -14.53 -14.58 -13.82
C LYS A 282 -14.81 -13.47 -14.82
N THR A 283 -15.12 -13.87 -16.04
CA THR A 283 -15.55 -12.96 -17.10
C THR A 283 -16.75 -13.52 -17.83
N ALA A 284 -17.52 -12.64 -18.44
CA ALA A 284 -18.57 -12.99 -19.38
C ALA A 284 -18.73 -11.88 -20.41
N SER A 285 -19.38 -12.22 -21.52
CA SER A 285 -19.77 -11.26 -22.53
C SER A 285 -21.09 -11.66 -23.17
N ASN A 286 -21.80 -10.69 -23.71
CA ASN A 286 -22.92 -10.92 -24.60
C ASN A 286 -23.05 -9.74 -25.57
N GLY A 287 -23.61 -10.01 -26.74
CA GLY A 287 -23.98 -8.99 -27.70
C GLY A 287 -25.11 -9.49 -28.56
N VAL A 288 -26.14 -8.66 -28.68
CA VAL A 288 -27.34 -8.97 -29.43
C VAL A 288 -27.79 -7.70 -30.14
N LEU A 289 -28.39 -7.85 -31.33
CA LEU A 289 -29.11 -6.75 -31.97
C LEU A 289 -30.41 -6.48 -31.22
N SER A 290 -30.34 -5.68 -30.15
CA SER A 290 -31.42 -5.46 -29.20
C SER A 290 -31.23 -4.12 -28.49
N THR A 291 -32.34 -3.44 -28.19
CA THR A 291 -32.36 -2.26 -27.30
C THR A 291 -32.20 -2.63 -25.84
N THR A 292 -32.35 -3.92 -25.49
CA THR A 292 -32.03 -4.46 -24.17
C THR A 292 -30.66 -5.10 -24.19
N VAL A 293 -29.76 -4.59 -23.36
CA VAL A 293 -28.36 -5.02 -23.26
C VAL A 293 -28.09 -5.83 -22.01
N THR A 294 -27.16 -6.77 -22.13
CA THR A 294 -26.62 -7.54 -21.00
C THR A 294 -25.14 -7.83 -21.26
N THR A 295 -24.36 -7.96 -20.20
CA THR A 295 -22.95 -8.38 -20.24
C THR A 295 -22.77 -9.90 -20.33
N GLY A 296 -23.85 -10.67 -20.41
CA GLY A 296 -23.84 -12.10 -20.15
C GLY A 296 -23.79 -12.41 -18.65
N ILE A 297 -23.66 -13.70 -18.31
CA ILE A 297 -23.64 -14.20 -16.93
C ILE A 297 -22.31 -14.93 -16.71
N THR A 298 -21.55 -14.54 -15.68
CA THR A 298 -20.31 -15.24 -15.34
C THR A 298 -20.57 -16.61 -14.72
N ALA A 299 -19.54 -17.46 -14.67
CA ALA A 299 -19.51 -18.53 -13.68
C ALA A 299 -19.55 -17.96 -12.25
N ILE A 300 -19.86 -18.80 -11.26
CA ILE A 300 -19.82 -18.39 -9.85
C ILE A 300 -18.39 -17.97 -9.49
N THR A 301 -18.27 -16.84 -8.81
CA THR A 301 -16.97 -16.31 -8.37
C THR A 301 -16.29 -17.26 -7.38
N THR A 302 -14.96 -17.30 -7.41
CA THR A 302 -14.13 -18.24 -6.64
C THR A 302 -14.06 -17.84 -5.17
N GLN A 303 -14.29 -16.57 -4.84
CA GLN A 303 -14.31 -16.07 -3.48
C GLN A 303 -15.43 -15.04 -3.25
N ALA A 304 -15.72 -14.84 -1.96
CA ALA A 304 -16.41 -13.66 -1.48
C ALA A 304 -15.51 -12.42 -1.63
N ASP A 305 -16.09 -11.24 -1.45
CA ASP A 305 -15.39 -9.96 -1.51
C ASP A 305 -14.74 -9.71 -2.89
N GLU A 306 -15.54 -9.17 -3.81
CA GLU A 306 -15.09 -8.84 -5.16
C GLU A 306 -15.68 -7.51 -5.64
N ILE A 307 -14.94 -6.84 -6.53
CA ILE A 307 -15.49 -5.77 -7.37
C ILE A 307 -15.84 -6.35 -8.74
N TRP A 308 -17.08 -6.15 -9.16
CA TRP A 308 -17.55 -6.55 -10.48
C TRP A 308 -17.57 -5.31 -11.36
N VAL A 309 -16.87 -5.36 -12.49
CA VAL A 309 -16.71 -4.24 -13.41
C VAL A 309 -17.23 -4.63 -14.78
N ALA A 310 -18.10 -3.82 -15.34
CA ALA A 310 -18.76 -4.07 -16.62
C ALA A 310 -18.62 -2.88 -17.56
N GLY A 311 -18.55 -3.20 -18.86
CA GLY A 311 -18.55 -2.22 -19.94
C GLY A 311 -19.68 -2.52 -20.92
N ILE A 312 -20.47 -1.50 -21.24
CA ILE A 312 -21.48 -1.56 -22.30
C ILE A 312 -21.10 -0.57 -23.38
N GLY A 313 -20.61 -1.09 -24.51
CA GLY A 313 -20.34 -0.33 -25.71
C GLY A 313 -21.51 -0.36 -26.69
N ASN A 314 -21.86 0.79 -27.23
CA ASN A 314 -22.90 1.04 -28.22
C ASN A 314 -22.57 2.35 -28.98
N GLU A 315 -23.38 2.70 -29.97
CA GLU A 315 -23.47 4.03 -30.59
C GLU A 315 -24.11 5.09 -29.66
N ALA A 316 -24.75 4.69 -28.54
CA ALA A 316 -25.33 5.61 -27.55
C ALA A 316 -25.28 5.06 -26.11
N ASN A 317 -25.34 5.96 -25.11
CA ASN A 317 -25.31 5.58 -23.69
C ASN A 317 -26.60 4.88 -23.22
N LEU A 318 -26.50 4.21 -22.06
CA LEU A 318 -27.66 3.68 -21.34
C LEU A 318 -28.68 4.80 -21.05
N VAL A 319 -29.96 4.51 -21.29
CA VAL A 319 -31.10 5.39 -20.96
C VAL A 319 -31.92 4.87 -19.78
N SER A 320 -31.62 3.66 -19.30
CA SER A 320 -32.19 3.10 -18.07
C SER A 320 -31.15 3.01 -16.96
N SER A 321 -31.61 2.84 -15.72
CA SER A 321 -30.74 2.42 -14.62
C SER A 321 -30.14 1.02 -14.91
N PRO A 322 -28.90 0.74 -14.47
CA PRO A 322 -28.30 -0.58 -14.58
C PRO A 322 -29.07 -1.63 -13.76
N THR A 323 -29.13 -2.85 -14.25
CA THR A 323 -29.78 -3.97 -13.55
C THR A 323 -28.89 -4.58 -12.47
N ASN A 324 -29.49 -5.40 -11.60
CA ASN A 324 -28.82 -6.23 -10.59
C ASN A 324 -27.98 -5.46 -9.56
N GLY A 325 -28.35 -4.20 -9.29
CA GLY A 325 -27.73 -3.37 -8.27
C GLY A 325 -26.34 -2.84 -8.65
N PHE A 326 -26.03 -2.79 -9.94
CA PHE A 326 -24.85 -2.09 -10.44
C PHE A 326 -25.07 -0.57 -10.44
N SER A 327 -23.99 0.16 -10.27
CA SER A 327 -23.95 1.62 -10.38
C SER A 327 -23.14 2.04 -11.60
N ILE A 328 -23.45 3.22 -12.15
CA ILE A 328 -22.65 3.82 -13.24
C ILE A 328 -21.41 4.44 -12.62
N VAL A 329 -20.24 4.07 -13.14
CA VAL A 329 -18.95 4.68 -12.77
C VAL A 329 -18.73 5.94 -13.58
N ASP A 330 -18.83 5.83 -14.90
CA ASP A 330 -18.64 6.91 -15.85
C ASP A 330 -19.30 6.55 -17.20
N THR A 331 -19.51 7.55 -18.04
CA THR A 331 -20.05 7.42 -19.39
C THR A 331 -19.27 8.26 -20.37
N ASN A 332 -18.98 7.72 -21.55
CA ASN A 332 -18.48 8.48 -22.68
C ASN A 332 -19.60 8.66 -23.70
N SER A 333 -19.90 9.91 -24.06
CA SER A 333 -21.01 10.27 -24.97
C SER A 333 -20.54 10.82 -26.32
N ASN A 334 -19.22 10.92 -26.55
CA ASN A 334 -18.68 11.59 -27.72
C ASN A 334 -18.55 10.60 -28.89
N PHE A 335 -19.46 10.69 -29.87
CA PHE A 335 -19.62 9.83 -31.07
C PHE A 335 -20.11 8.40 -30.82
N MET A 336 -19.59 7.73 -29.80
CA MET A 336 -19.99 6.39 -29.42
C MET A 336 -20.23 6.30 -27.92
N GLY A 337 -21.27 5.55 -27.55
CA GLY A 337 -21.66 5.34 -26.17
C GLY A 337 -20.83 4.25 -25.50
N LEU A 338 -20.12 4.61 -24.44
CA LEU A 338 -19.53 3.62 -23.54
C LEU A 338 -19.98 3.93 -22.13
N THR A 339 -20.60 2.95 -21.46
CA THR A 339 -20.92 3.07 -20.04
C THR A 339 -20.12 2.05 -19.24
N ALA A 340 -19.39 2.54 -18.24
CA ALA A 340 -18.70 1.73 -17.25
C ALA A 340 -19.61 1.54 -16.04
N LEU A 341 -19.71 0.31 -15.56
CA LEU A 341 -20.57 -0.10 -14.46
C LEU A 341 -19.75 -0.82 -13.41
N GLU A 342 -20.11 -0.66 -12.14
CA GLU A 342 -19.50 -1.42 -11.05
C GLU A 342 -20.51 -1.90 -10.02
N LYS A 343 -20.14 -2.97 -9.30
CA LYS A 343 -20.82 -3.44 -8.10
C LYS A 343 -19.84 -4.08 -7.13
N SER A 344 -19.83 -3.62 -5.89
CA SER A 344 -19.12 -4.30 -4.79
C SER A 344 -19.98 -5.43 -4.23
N VAL A 345 -19.37 -6.60 -4.00
CA VAL A 345 -20.07 -7.82 -3.56
C VAL A 345 -19.29 -8.51 -2.46
N THR A 346 -19.99 -9.01 -1.43
CA THR A 346 -19.40 -9.67 -0.23
C THR A 346 -19.67 -11.18 -0.16
N THR A 347 -20.34 -11.73 -1.15
CA THR A 347 -20.65 -13.16 -1.25
C THR A 347 -20.22 -13.68 -2.61
N THR A 348 -19.96 -14.98 -2.70
CA THR A 348 -19.80 -15.62 -4.02
C THR A 348 -21.10 -15.52 -4.82
N GLY A 349 -21.01 -15.43 -6.14
CA GLY A 349 -22.20 -15.36 -6.99
C GLY A 349 -21.88 -15.26 -8.47
N GLN A 350 -22.92 -15.25 -9.30
CA GLN A 350 -22.79 -14.95 -10.72
C GLN A 350 -22.98 -13.45 -10.96
N ALA A 351 -22.07 -12.85 -11.72
CA ALA A 351 -22.14 -11.45 -12.09
C ALA A 351 -22.85 -11.30 -13.44
N SER A 352 -23.82 -10.39 -13.49
CA SER A 352 -24.48 -9.98 -14.73
C SER A 352 -25.10 -8.60 -14.53
N THR A 353 -24.97 -7.73 -15.51
CA THR A 353 -25.67 -6.45 -15.55
C THR A 353 -26.11 -6.13 -16.97
N GLY A 354 -26.83 -5.02 -17.13
CA GLY A 354 -27.49 -4.65 -18.36
C GLY A 354 -28.34 -3.40 -18.18
N GLY A 355 -29.19 -3.14 -19.17
CA GLY A 355 -30.10 -2.01 -19.19
C GLY A 355 -30.69 -1.80 -20.58
N THR A 356 -31.14 -0.59 -20.86
CA THR A 356 -31.75 -0.21 -22.14
C THR A 356 -30.94 0.89 -22.81
N VAL A 357 -30.81 0.79 -24.12
CA VAL A 357 -30.09 1.73 -24.99
C VAL A 357 -30.99 2.17 -26.15
N PRO A 358 -30.77 3.37 -26.72
CA PRO A 358 -31.62 3.90 -27.80
C PRO A 358 -31.58 3.08 -29.10
N ASN A 359 -30.38 2.63 -29.50
CA ASN A 359 -30.14 1.93 -30.76
C ASN A 359 -29.61 0.52 -30.47
N GLY A 360 -30.08 -0.46 -31.26
CA GLY A 360 -29.96 -1.88 -30.94
C GLY A 360 -28.60 -2.54 -31.21
N VAL A 361 -27.47 -1.82 -31.28
CA VAL A 361 -26.16 -2.44 -31.57
C VAL A 361 -25.26 -2.41 -30.34
N THR A 362 -24.95 -3.59 -29.77
CA THR A 362 -24.46 -3.64 -28.39
C THR A 362 -23.37 -4.68 -28.19
N SER A 363 -22.35 -4.31 -27.43
CA SER A 363 -21.27 -5.17 -26.97
C SER A 363 -21.12 -5.00 -25.45
N GLY A 364 -21.58 -5.98 -24.69
CA GLY A 364 -21.53 -6.03 -23.25
C GLY A 364 -20.45 -6.99 -22.75
N VAL A 365 -19.60 -6.52 -21.85
CA VAL A 365 -18.55 -7.31 -21.21
C VAL A 365 -18.54 -7.09 -19.71
N ILE A 366 -18.19 -8.12 -18.94
CA ILE A 366 -18.04 -8.05 -17.49
C ILE A 366 -16.83 -8.85 -17.04
N ALA A 367 -16.12 -8.34 -16.04
CA ALA A 367 -15.03 -9.00 -15.35
C ALA A 367 -15.17 -8.81 -13.84
N THR A 368 -14.87 -9.85 -13.07
CA THR A 368 -14.88 -9.81 -11.61
C THR A 368 -13.45 -9.85 -11.07
N PHE A 369 -13.19 -9.10 -10.00
CA PHE A 369 -11.87 -8.95 -9.42
C PHE A 369 -11.91 -9.19 -7.91
N LYS A 370 -11.01 -10.07 -7.47
CA LYS A 370 -10.88 -10.54 -6.09
C LYS A 370 -10.37 -9.43 -5.18
N ALA A 371 -10.90 -9.36 -3.97
CA ALA A 371 -10.39 -8.44 -2.95
C ALA A 371 -9.03 -8.85 -2.39
N GLY A 372 -8.30 -7.79 -2.04
CA GLY A 372 -7.30 -7.65 -0.97
C GLY A 372 -7.65 -8.49 0.26
N PRO A 373 -6.70 -9.01 1.05
CA PRO A 373 -7.07 -9.39 2.41
C PRO A 373 -7.59 -8.14 3.13
N SER A 374 -8.73 -8.27 3.82
CA SER A 374 -9.44 -7.17 4.49
C SER A 374 -8.74 -6.63 5.75
N SER A 375 -7.63 -7.24 6.17
CA SER A 375 -6.80 -6.77 7.27
C SER A 375 -5.65 -5.90 6.77
N PRO A 376 -5.25 -4.81 7.47
CA PRO A 376 -3.92 -4.26 7.24
C PRO A 376 -2.93 -5.41 7.42
N PRO A 377 -1.92 -5.55 6.54
CA PRO A 377 -0.93 -6.60 6.69
C PRO A 377 -0.39 -6.54 8.12
N PRO A 378 -0.14 -7.71 8.78
CA PRO A 378 0.71 -7.74 9.97
C PRO A 378 1.98 -6.93 9.70
N PRO A 379 2.62 -6.35 10.73
CA PRO A 379 3.60 -5.28 10.59
C PRO A 379 4.51 -5.57 9.39
N PRO A 380 4.49 -4.70 8.35
CA PRO A 380 5.01 -5.06 7.04
C PRO A 380 6.45 -5.52 7.20
N ILE A 381 6.80 -6.64 6.54
CA ILE A 381 8.19 -7.05 6.47
C ILE A 381 8.99 -5.88 5.92
N LEU A 382 9.86 -5.32 6.75
CA LEU A 382 10.58 -4.10 6.45
C LEU A 382 12.02 -4.43 6.13
N LEU A 383 12.49 -4.01 4.96
CA LEU A 383 13.92 -3.95 4.67
C LEU A 383 14.54 -2.88 5.58
N VAL A 384 15.33 -3.31 6.57
CA VAL A 384 15.96 -2.44 7.57
C VAL A 384 17.24 -1.83 7.03
N GLN A 385 18.11 -2.67 6.48
CA GLN A 385 19.38 -2.26 5.90
C GLN A 385 19.91 -3.31 4.94
N LYS A 386 20.94 -2.94 4.18
CA LYS A 386 21.61 -3.79 3.21
C LYS A 386 23.08 -3.43 3.14
N SER A 387 23.89 -4.38 2.68
CA SER A 387 25.32 -4.20 2.44
C SER A 387 25.77 -5.14 1.34
N LYS A 388 26.97 -4.92 0.80
CA LYS A 388 27.55 -5.74 -0.25
C LYS A 388 29.06 -5.68 -0.22
N ASN A 389 29.70 -6.71 -0.74
CA ASN A 389 31.15 -6.77 -0.85
C ASN A 389 31.60 -7.78 -1.90
N THR A 390 32.89 -7.79 -2.21
CA THR A 390 33.55 -8.79 -3.04
C THR A 390 34.76 -9.36 -2.34
N GLY A 391 35.15 -10.58 -2.72
CA GLY A 391 36.30 -11.25 -2.14
C GLY A 391 36.85 -12.35 -3.04
N ALA A 392 37.92 -12.99 -2.58
CA ALA A 392 38.56 -14.10 -3.28
C ALA A 392 38.61 -15.30 -2.34
N SER A 393 37.93 -16.39 -2.69
CA SER A 393 37.70 -17.61 -1.89
C SER A 393 36.99 -17.40 -0.54
N SER A 394 36.90 -16.16 -0.06
CA SER A 394 36.22 -15.74 1.15
C SER A 394 35.66 -14.34 0.97
N VAL A 395 34.43 -14.10 1.44
CA VAL A 395 33.79 -12.79 1.41
C VAL A 395 32.91 -12.58 2.64
N SER A 396 32.90 -11.36 3.17
CA SER A 396 31.99 -10.91 4.22
C SER A 396 31.52 -9.49 3.94
N ALA A 397 30.38 -9.11 4.51
CA ALA A 397 29.85 -7.75 4.45
C ALA A 397 29.77 -7.14 5.85
N ILE A 398 30.05 -5.84 5.94
CA ILE A 398 29.90 -5.04 7.16
C ILE A 398 28.54 -4.33 7.09
N TRP A 399 27.75 -4.43 8.15
CA TRP A 399 26.46 -3.77 8.21
C TRP A 399 26.63 -2.26 8.49
N PRO A 400 25.84 -1.37 7.85
CA PRO A 400 25.87 0.06 8.15
C PRO A 400 25.65 0.38 9.64
N ASN A 401 24.72 -0.34 10.27
CA ASN A 401 24.48 -0.32 11.71
C ASN A 401 24.49 -1.76 12.24
N ALA A 402 24.71 -1.96 13.54
CA ALA A 402 24.52 -3.28 14.14
C ALA A 402 23.10 -3.79 13.85
N THR A 403 22.96 -5.03 13.40
CA THR A 403 21.65 -5.61 13.11
C THR A 403 20.80 -5.70 14.37
N THR A 404 19.48 -5.69 14.22
CA THR A 404 18.55 -5.84 15.34
C THR A 404 18.40 -7.32 15.67
N ALA A 405 18.51 -7.66 16.95
CA ALA A 405 18.29 -9.03 17.40
C ALA A 405 16.86 -9.49 17.06
N GLY A 406 16.71 -10.72 16.55
CA GLY A 406 15.43 -11.29 16.14
C GLY A 406 15.11 -11.15 14.65
N ASN A 407 15.79 -10.26 13.93
CA ASN A 407 15.53 -10.06 12.50
C ASN A 407 16.00 -11.24 11.63
N LEU A 408 15.44 -11.33 10.42
CA LEU A 408 15.93 -12.19 9.36
C LEU A 408 17.08 -11.49 8.65
N LEU A 409 18.23 -12.15 8.55
CA LEU A 409 19.31 -11.76 7.65
C LEU A 409 19.30 -12.67 6.43
N VAL A 410 19.42 -12.09 5.24
CA VAL A 410 19.50 -12.81 3.97
C VAL A 410 20.80 -12.43 3.27
N ALA A 411 21.48 -13.42 2.70
CA ALA A 411 22.68 -13.23 1.90
C ALA A 411 22.52 -13.92 0.55
N VAL A 412 22.67 -13.15 -0.51
CA VAL A 412 22.85 -13.65 -1.87
C VAL A 412 24.33 -13.67 -2.17
N VAL A 413 24.88 -14.86 -2.34
CA VAL A 413 26.31 -15.07 -2.58
C VAL A 413 26.50 -15.73 -3.92
N SER A 414 27.32 -15.11 -4.77
CA SER A 414 27.76 -15.68 -6.02
C SER A 414 29.25 -15.96 -6.00
N ASN A 415 29.68 -17.06 -6.61
CA ASN A 415 31.08 -17.36 -6.88
C ASN A 415 31.25 -17.80 -8.34
N GLY A 416 32.38 -17.43 -8.93
CA GLY A 416 32.75 -17.79 -10.30
C GLY A 416 34.26 -17.94 -10.40
N ARG A 417 34.72 -18.49 -11.53
CA ARG A 417 36.15 -18.64 -11.84
C ARG A 417 36.38 -18.67 -13.33
N ASP A 418 37.60 -18.40 -13.77
CA ASP A 418 37.90 -18.30 -15.21
C ASP A 418 37.72 -19.65 -15.95
N SER A 419 38.00 -20.78 -15.30
CA SER A 419 37.93 -22.10 -15.94
C SER A 419 37.59 -23.26 -14.98
N GLY A 420 36.82 -24.24 -15.47
CA GLY A 420 36.37 -25.45 -14.75
C GLY A 420 35.24 -25.22 -13.72
N ASN A 421 34.88 -26.25 -12.94
CA ASN A 421 33.68 -26.25 -12.08
C ASN A 421 33.85 -25.46 -10.77
N GLN A 422 32.91 -24.54 -10.49
CA GLN A 422 32.94 -23.77 -9.25
C GLN A 422 32.67 -24.66 -8.02
N GLY A 423 33.41 -24.39 -6.94
CA GLY A 423 33.19 -24.97 -5.64
C GLY A 423 31.84 -24.58 -5.04
N ASN A 424 31.46 -25.28 -3.97
CA ASN A 424 30.32 -24.90 -3.17
C ASN A 424 30.66 -23.67 -2.33
N VAL A 425 29.64 -22.86 -2.06
CA VAL A 425 29.72 -21.79 -1.06
C VAL A 425 29.25 -22.36 0.28
N ASN A 426 30.03 -22.08 1.32
CA ASN A 426 29.71 -22.39 2.70
C ASN A 426 29.44 -21.08 3.46
N GLY A 427 28.35 -21.08 4.23
CA GLY A 427 28.01 -19.96 5.11
C GLY A 427 28.78 -20.04 6.44
N PRO A 428 29.01 -18.90 7.11
CA PRO A 428 29.56 -18.89 8.47
C PRO A 428 28.55 -19.48 9.47
N THR A 429 29.02 -19.79 10.68
CA THR A 429 28.19 -20.40 11.74
C THR A 429 26.89 -19.64 11.96
N GLY A 430 25.78 -20.37 11.98
CA GLY A 430 24.43 -19.81 12.16
C GLY A 430 23.71 -19.42 10.87
N TRP A 431 24.39 -19.37 9.72
CA TRP A 431 23.75 -19.21 8.42
C TRP A 431 23.32 -20.55 7.82
N ILE A 432 22.12 -20.58 7.25
CA ILE A 432 21.51 -21.74 6.62
C ILE A 432 21.39 -21.47 5.14
N ARG A 433 21.76 -22.44 4.29
CA ARG A 433 21.56 -22.34 2.84
C ARG A 433 20.11 -22.68 2.50
N ALA A 434 19.37 -21.73 1.95
CA ALA A 434 18.00 -21.98 1.45
C ALA A 434 18.03 -22.74 0.13
N VAL A 435 18.83 -22.27 -0.83
CA VAL A 435 18.89 -22.81 -2.19
C VAL A 435 20.19 -22.39 -2.87
N SER A 436 20.70 -23.24 -3.76
CA SER A 436 21.89 -22.95 -4.57
C SER A 436 21.78 -23.63 -5.93
N THR A 437 22.31 -22.98 -6.95
CA THR A 437 22.46 -23.57 -8.28
C THR A 437 23.61 -22.91 -9.04
N ASN A 438 23.95 -23.43 -10.20
CA ASN A 438 25.08 -22.95 -10.97
C ASN A 438 24.88 -23.07 -12.48
N TYR A 439 25.70 -22.32 -13.20
CA TYR A 439 26.01 -22.60 -14.59
C TYR A 439 27.25 -23.51 -14.62
N SER A 440 27.08 -24.78 -15.00
CA SER A 440 28.08 -25.83 -14.79
C SER A 440 29.22 -25.85 -15.80
N GLN A 441 29.20 -25.00 -16.83
CA GLN A 441 30.24 -24.99 -17.87
C GLN A 441 31.16 -23.77 -17.71
N ASN A 442 32.43 -23.95 -18.09
CA ASN A 442 33.44 -22.89 -18.23
C ASN A 442 33.58 -21.92 -17.05
N GLY A 443 33.33 -22.37 -15.81
CA GLY A 443 33.45 -21.52 -14.62
C GLY A 443 32.38 -20.44 -14.50
N GLY A 444 31.18 -20.65 -15.07
CA GLY A 444 30.04 -19.75 -14.92
C GLY A 444 29.64 -19.47 -13.47
N PRO A 445 28.67 -18.59 -13.20
CA PRO A 445 28.32 -18.23 -11.83
C PRO A 445 27.61 -19.40 -11.13
N ARG A 446 27.99 -19.66 -9.88
CA ARG A 446 27.11 -20.29 -8.89
C ARG A 446 26.45 -19.18 -8.08
N ILE A 447 25.17 -19.35 -7.77
CA ILE A 447 24.38 -18.41 -6.97
C ILE A 447 23.71 -19.17 -5.83
N SER A 448 23.71 -18.58 -4.64
CA SER A 448 23.14 -19.19 -3.44
C SER A 448 22.42 -18.15 -2.61
N ILE A 449 21.25 -18.51 -2.07
CA ILE A 449 20.58 -17.77 -1.01
C ILE A 449 20.89 -18.46 0.31
N PHE A 450 21.48 -17.70 1.24
CA PHE A 450 21.61 -18.05 2.63
C PHE A 450 20.74 -17.15 3.48
N TYR A 451 20.31 -17.65 4.62
CA TYR A 451 19.55 -16.88 5.60
C TYR A 451 19.96 -17.23 7.02
N ARG A 452 19.76 -16.28 7.93
CA ARG A 452 19.88 -16.45 9.37
C ARG A 452 18.65 -15.82 10.01
N TYR A 453 17.78 -16.66 10.52
CA TYR A 453 16.56 -16.22 11.20
C TYR A 453 16.80 -16.04 12.70
N ASN A 454 16.00 -15.20 13.35
CA ASN A 454 16.17 -14.87 14.77
C ASN A 454 17.64 -14.51 15.08
N ALA A 455 18.25 -13.71 14.20
CA ALA A 455 19.68 -13.46 14.26
C ALA A 455 20.02 -12.66 15.53
N PRO A 456 21.15 -12.94 16.22
CA PRO A 456 21.66 -12.02 17.22
C PRO A 456 22.09 -10.70 16.56
N SER A 457 22.21 -9.65 17.37
CA SER A 457 22.79 -8.40 16.89
C SER A 457 24.25 -8.62 16.45
N GLN A 458 24.60 -8.17 15.24
CA GLN A 458 25.92 -8.35 14.65
C GLN A 458 26.28 -7.16 13.75
N THR A 459 27.58 -6.84 13.67
CA THR A 459 28.13 -5.77 12.80
C THR A 459 28.71 -6.30 11.49
N SER A 460 28.84 -7.62 11.36
CA SER A 460 29.36 -8.30 10.17
C SER A 460 28.59 -9.61 9.93
N THR A 461 28.56 -10.07 8.68
CA THR A 461 27.97 -11.36 8.32
C THR A 461 28.79 -12.58 8.78
N GLY A 462 30.07 -12.39 9.11
CA GLY A 462 31.07 -13.47 9.09
C GLY A 462 31.46 -13.83 7.66
N ASN A 463 32.44 -14.73 7.51
CA ASN A 463 32.99 -15.11 6.20
C ASN A 463 32.20 -16.24 5.55
N PHE A 464 31.69 -15.98 4.35
CA PHE A 464 31.27 -17.00 3.40
C PHE A 464 32.50 -17.47 2.63
N THR A 465 32.68 -18.78 2.49
CA THR A 465 33.88 -19.35 1.83
C THR A 465 33.51 -20.21 0.65
N ALA A 466 34.30 -20.13 -0.42
CA ALA A 466 34.21 -21.05 -1.54
C ALA A 466 35.11 -22.28 -1.27
N SER A 467 34.64 -23.47 -1.63
CA SER A 467 35.43 -24.69 -1.51
C SER A 467 36.50 -24.83 -2.60
N GLY A 468 36.41 -24.02 -3.67
CA GLY A 468 37.42 -23.94 -4.71
C GLY A 468 38.42 -22.81 -4.42
N ALA A 469 39.71 -23.08 -4.60
CA ALA A 469 40.76 -22.08 -4.42
C ALA A 469 40.71 -21.02 -5.54
N GLY A 470 40.89 -19.75 -5.17
CA GLY A 470 40.99 -18.63 -6.12
C GLY A 470 39.66 -18.17 -6.71
N GLU A 471 38.52 -18.61 -6.17
CA GLU A 471 37.21 -18.26 -6.74
C GLU A 471 36.82 -16.82 -6.40
N ALA A 472 36.40 -16.09 -7.43
CA ALA A 472 35.94 -14.71 -7.32
C ALA A 472 34.51 -14.73 -6.74
N MET A 473 34.31 -14.06 -5.61
CA MET A 473 33.05 -14.05 -4.87
C MET A 473 32.45 -12.64 -4.77
N SER A 474 31.13 -12.56 -4.95
CA SER A 474 30.32 -11.38 -4.71
C SER A 474 29.23 -11.70 -3.69
N ILE A 475 28.97 -10.79 -2.76
CA ILE A 475 27.87 -10.90 -1.80
C ILE A 475 27.02 -9.64 -1.79
N VAL A 476 25.71 -9.85 -1.68
CA VAL A 476 24.75 -8.83 -1.28
C VAL A 476 23.98 -9.38 -0.08
N VAL A 477 23.86 -8.59 0.97
CA VAL A 477 23.10 -8.94 2.17
C VAL A 477 22.02 -7.91 2.49
N ALA A 478 20.95 -8.38 3.09
CA ALA A 478 19.81 -7.57 3.51
C ALA A 478 19.27 -8.05 4.86
N GLU A 479 18.85 -7.11 5.70
CA GLU A 479 18.19 -7.35 6.97
C GLU A 479 16.70 -7.01 6.86
N TYR A 480 15.86 -7.92 7.36
CA TYR A 480 14.41 -7.78 7.35
C TYR A 480 13.82 -7.93 8.76
N ALA A 481 12.99 -6.97 9.15
CA ALA A 481 12.13 -7.07 10.32
C ALA A 481 10.77 -7.68 9.94
N GLY A 482 10.07 -8.29 10.90
CA GLY A 482 8.70 -8.82 10.70
C GLY A 482 8.61 -10.23 10.12
N VAL A 483 9.73 -10.94 9.92
CA VAL A 483 9.73 -12.34 9.48
C VAL A 483 9.66 -13.29 10.68
N LEU A 484 9.05 -14.48 10.52
CA LEU A 484 9.02 -15.52 11.57
C LEU A 484 10.41 -15.82 12.16
N THR A 485 10.50 -15.87 13.48
CA THR A 485 11.73 -16.15 14.23
C THR A 485 12.00 -17.65 14.42
N SER A 486 11.15 -18.52 13.87
CA SER A 486 11.33 -19.96 13.86
C SER A 486 10.82 -20.57 12.56
N ASN A 487 11.65 -21.37 11.88
CA ASN A 487 11.33 -22.03 10.61
C ASN A 487 10.69 -21.10 9.54
N PRO A 488 11.29 -19.93 9.23
CA PRO A 488 10.66 -18.99 8.30
C PRO A 488 10.72 -19.41 6.84
N LEU A 489 11.66 -20.26 6.42
CA LEU A 489 11.75 -20.69 5.02
C LEU A 489 10.51 -21.51 4.63
N ASP A 490 9.86 -21.17 3.51
CA ASP A 490 8.75 -21.94 2.95
C ASP A 490 9.14 -22.66 1.65
N LYS A 491 9.13 -21.96 0.51
CA LYS A 491 9.40 -22.56 -0.80
C LYS A 491 10.73 -22.11 -1.37
N THR A 492 11.37 -22.99 -2.12
CA THR A 492 12.53 -22.64 -2.93
C THR A 492 12.43 -23.23 -4.33
N LYS A 493 13.10 -22.59 -5.27
CA LYS A 493 13.33 -23.13 -6.61
C LYS A 493 14.64 -22.61 -7.18
N SER A 494 15.15 -23.31 -8.18
CA SER A 494 16.33 -22.93 -8.94
C SER A 494 16.13 -23.17 -10.44
N PHE A 495 16.89 -22.43 -11.24
CA PHE A 495 17.05 -22.62 -12.67
C PHE A 495 18.54 -22.49 -13.03
N SER A 496 19.17 -23.61 -13.38
CA SER A 496 20.58 -23.71 -13.76
C SER A 496 20.83 -23.48 -15.24
N ASN A 497 22.11 -23.29 -15.60
CA ASN A 497 22.59 -23.40 -16.99
C ASN A 497 21.89 -22.47 -18.01
N GLN A 498 21.72 -21.19 -17.65
CA GLN A 498 21.08 -20.23 -18.54
C GLN A 498 22.13 -19.49 -19.38
N LEU A 499 21.92 -19.44 -20.68
CA LEU A 499 22.73 -18.65 -21.62
C LEU A 499 21.81 -17.65 -22.33
N THR A 500 21.51 -16.55 -21.66
CA THR A 500 20.49 -15.59 -22.08
C THR A 500 20.77 -14.21 -21.49
N ALA A 501 20.27 -13.17 -22.15
CA ALA A 501 20.25 -11.81 -21.59
C ALA A 501 19.10 -11.60 -20.61
N TYR A 502 18.17 -12.57 -20.50
CA TYR A 502 16.98 -12.49 -19.66
C TYR A 502 16.89 -13.67 -18.67
N PRO A 503 17.86 -13.82 -17.74
CA PRO A 503 17.85 -14.92 -16.81
C PRO A 503 16.69 -14.85 -15.81
N VAL A 504 16.24 -16.02 -15.33
CA VAL A 504 15.13 -16.19 -14.37
C VAL A 504 15.53 -17.08 -13.18
N THR A 505 14.81 -16.99 -12.06
CA THR A 505 15.09 -17.76 -10.83
C THR A 505 14.53 -19.19 -10.79
N GLY A 506 13.62 -19.51 -11.71
CA GLY A 506 12.71 -20.66 -11.61
C GLY A 506 11.44 -20.33 -10.81
N THR A 507 10.40 -21.14 -10.99
CA THR A 507 9.07 -20.94 -10.39
C THR A 507 8.86 -21.83 -9.18
N THR A 508 8.59 -21.24 -8.01
CA THR A 508 8.26 -21.99 -6.80
C THR A 508 6.93 -22.74 -6.96
N GLN A 509 6.73 -23.77 -6.14
CA GLN A 509 5.36 -24.21 -5.83
C GLN A 509 4.60 -23.07 -5.12
N PRO A 510 3.26 -23.11 -5.09
CA PRO A 510 2.48 -22.17 -4.28
C PRO A 510 2.96 -22.15 -2.83
N THR A 511 3.09 -20.94 -2.26
CA THR A 511 3.42 -20.78 -0.84
C THR A 511 2.31 -21.34 0.05
N ILE A 512 2.67 -21.76 1.26
CA ILE A 512 1.75 -22.39 2.22
C ILE A 512 0.83 -21.36 2.86
N GLN A 513 1.32 -20.14 3.05
CA GLN A 513 0.56 -19.05 3.66
C GLN A 513 0.61 -17.78 2.83
N SER A 514 -0.35 -16.90 3.10
CA SER A 514 -0.31 -15.50 2.71
C SER A 514 0.79 -14.76 3.48
N TYR A 515 1.14 -13.58 3.00
CA TYR A 515 2.13 -12.69 3.60
C TYR A 515 3.52 -13.33 3.72
N GLU A 516 4.27 -13.31 2.62
CA GLU A 516 5.64 -13.79 2.58
C GLU A 516 6.60 -12.73 1.99
N LEU A 517 7.85 -12.79 2.42
CA LEU A 517 8.98 -12.16 1.75
C LEU A 517 9.50 -13.12 0.68
N VAL A 518 9.49 -12.70 -0.57
CA VAL A 518 10.08 -13.47 -1.66
C VAL A 518 11.42 -12.87 -2.05
N ILE A 519 12.47 -13.66 -1.94
CA ILE A 519 13.83 -13.31 -2.33
C ILE A 519 14.20 -14.05 -3.61
N GLY A 520 14.42 -13.30 -4.68
CA GLY A 520 15.06 -13.80 -5.89
C GLY A 520 16.55 -13.51 -5.86
N ALA A 521 17.34 -14.39 -6.46
CA ALA A 521 18.77 -14.18 -6.65
C ALA A 521 19.19 -14.65 -8.03
N ILE A 522 19.89 -13.78 -8.75
CA ILE A 522 20.46 -14.10 -10.06
C ILE A 522 21.97 -13.93 -10.00
N GLY A 523 22.68 -14.96 -10.44
CA GLY A 523 24.09 -14.92 -10.74
C GLY A 523 24.29 -14.77 -12.23
N SER A 524 25.12 -13.82 -12.66
CA SER A 524 25.50 -13.64 -14.07
C SER A 524 26.98 -13.34 -14.22
N ARG A 525 27.57 -13.66 -15.37
CA ARG A 525 28.89 -13.13 -15.76
C ARG A 525 28.77 -11.71 -16.28
N GLY A 526 29.21 -10.73 -15.50
CA GLY A 526 29.31 -9.34 -15.93
C GLY A 526 27.96 -8.62 -16.11
N GLY A 527 28.04 -7.29 -16.13
CA GLY A 527 26.91 -6.37 -16.30
C GLY A 527 26.04 -6.17 -15.05
N ASN A 528 25.52 -4.97 -14.89
CA ASN A 528 24.44 -4.72 -13.93
C ASN A 528 23.12 -5.22 -14.53
N ALA A 529 22.26 -5.77 -13.67
CA ALA A 529 20.91 -6.14 -14.01
C ALA A 529 19.97 -4.94 -14.00
N THR A 530 19.01 -4.93 -14.92
CA THR A 530 17.90 -3.98 -15.02
C THR A 530 16.58 -4.73 -15.17
N ASP A 531 15.46 -3.98 -15.17
CA ASP A 531 14.15 -4.47 -15.59
C ASP A 531 13.68 -5.75 -14.86
N PRO A 532 13.59 -5.72 -13.51
CA PRO A 532 13.08 -6.86 -12.76
C PRO A 532 11.62 -7.15 -13.14
N THR A 533 11.29 -8.43 -13.35
CA THR A 533 9.95 -8.85 -13.79
C THR A 533 9.05 -9.23 -12.61
N ASN A 534 7.75 -9.41 -12.88
CA ASN A 534 6.77 -9.94 -11.93
C ASN A 534 6.70 -9.17 -10.60
N GLY A 535 6.84 -7.84 -10.64
CA GLY A 535 6.70 -6.96 -9.49
C GLY A 535 7.84 -7.05 -8.47
N PHE A 536 8.98 -7.65 -8.83
CA PHE A 536 10.18 -7.62 -8.00
C PHE A 536 10.91 -6.28 -8.14
N SER A 537 11.68 -5.94 -7.12
CA SER A 537 12.63 -4.82 -7.12
C SER A 537 14.05 -5.34 -6.87
N ILE A 538 15.04 -4.73 -7.52
CA ILE A 538 16.45 -4.98 -7.19
C ILE A 538 16.73 -4.29 -5.87
N VAL A 539 17.04 -5.07 -4.82
CA VAL A 539 17.44 -4.53 -3.52
C VAL A 539 18.84 -3.95 -3.62
N ASP A 540 19.77 -4.76 -4.12
CA ASP A 540 21.11 -4.33 -4.48
C ASP A 540 21.77 -5.39 -5.37
N GLN A 541 22.89 -5.01 -5.95
CA GLN A 541 23.72 -5.90 -6.76
C GLN A 541 25.20 -5.58 -6.55
N MET A 542 26.01 -6.62 -6.62
CA MET A 542 27.46 -6.51 -6.55
C MET A 542 28.11 -7.24 -7.72
N ASN A 543 28.96 -6.49 -8.41
CA ASN A 543 29.72 -6.95 -9.56
C ASN A 543 31.21 -6.80 -9.23
N GLN A 544 31.93 -7.91 -9.26
CA GLN A 544 33.37 -7.92 -8.99
C GLN A 544 34.23 -7.64 -10.25
N GLY A 545 33.61 -7.56 -11.43
CA GLY A 545 34.28 -7.45 -12.71
C GLY A 545 34.84 -8.80 -13.21
N GLY A 546 35.16 -8.88 -14.51
CA GLY A 546 35.72 -10.08 -15.12
C GLY A 546 34.75 -11.26 -15.20
N ASN A 547 35.26 -12.49 -15.04
CA ASN A 547 34.49 -13.74 -15.07
C ASN A 547 33.84 -14.10 -13.72
N ALA A 548 33.88 -13.18 -12.74
CA ALA A 548 33.27 -13.37 -11.43
C ALA A 548 31.74 -13.40 -11.52
N GLY A 549 31.11 -14.16 -10.63
CA GLY A 549 29.67 -14.21 -10.54
C GLY A 549 29.14 -12.94 -9.87
N ASN A 550 28.31 -12.18 -10.58
CA ASN A 550 27.57 -11.06 -10.02
C ASN A 550 26.52 -11.58 -9.04
N ALA A 551 26.38 -10.95 -7.88
CA ALA A 551 25.30 -11.25 -6.96
C ALA A 551 24.21 -10.19 -7.12
N ILE A 552 23.03 -10.59 -7.61
CA ILE A 552 21.87 -9.70 -7.76
C ILE A 552 20.80 -10.17 -6.77
N LEU A 553 20.44 -9.32 -5.80
CA LEU A 553 19.37 -9.59 -4.84
C LEU A 553 18.08 -8.89 -5.27
N LEU A 554 17.03 -9.67 -5.45
CA LEU A 554 15.68 -9.22 -5.81
C LEU A 554 14.75 -9.47 -4.62
N GLN A 555 13.83 -8.55 -4.37
CA GLN A 555 12.78 -8.74 -3.37
C GLN A 555 11.40 -8.46 -3.93
N ARG A 556 10.40 -9.16 -3.37
CA ARG A 556 8.99 -8.83 -3.46
C ARG A 556 8.28 -9.21 -2.17
N LEU A 557 7.44 -8.31 -1.66
CA LEU A 557 6.48 -8.65 -0.62
C LEU A 557 5.20 -9.15 -1.28
N VAL A 558 4.69 -10.29 -0.80
CA VAL A 558 3.50 -10.92 -1.37
C VAL A 558 2.48 -11.17 -0.28
N TYR A 559 1.21 -10.89 -0.57
CA TYR A 559 0.13 -10.90 0.43
C TYR A 559 -0.75 -12.15 0.34
N TYR A 560 -0.42 -13.07 -0.55
CA TYR A 560 -1.25 -14.23 -0.89
C TYR A 560 -0.41 -15.46 -1.15
N THR A 561 -1.08 -16.61 -1.13
CA THR A 561 -0.47 -17.85 -1.60
C THR A 561 -0.33 -17.84 -3.12
N GLY A 562 0.81 -18.29 -3.63
CA GLY A 562 1.02 -18.34 -5.07
C GLY A 562 2.38 -18.87 -5.47
N PRO A 563 2.54 -19.35 -6.73
CA PRO A 563 3.84 -19.63 -7.28
C PRO A 563 4.56 -18.32 -7.63
N TYR A 564 5.85 -18.22 -7.34
CA TYR A 564 6.65 -17.02 -7.58
C TYR A 564 7.86 -17.32 -8.45
N VAL A 565 8.13 -16.40 -9.38
CA VAL A 565 9.29 -16.40 -10.28
C VAL A 565 9.65 -14.96 -10.57
N THR A 566 10.94 -14.68 -10.74
CA THR A 566 11.43 -13.38 -11.22
C THR A 566 12.53 -13.59 -12.25
N GLY A 567 12.75 -12.57 -13.06
CA GLY A 567 13.89 -12.43 -13.95
C GLY A 567 14.39 -11.00 -13.96
N VAL A 568 15.48 -10.79 -14.69
CA VAL A 568 16.07 -9.47 -14.97
C VAL A 568 16.60 -9.45 -16.39
N HIS A 569 16.89 -8.27 -16.92
CA HIS A 569 17.71 -8.09 -18.10
C HIS A 569 19.17 -7.85 -17.71
N THR A 570 20.11 -8.47 -18.43
CA THR A 570 21.55 -8.24 -18.31
C THR A 570 22.11 -7.78 -19.65
N ALA A 571 23.05 -6.83 -19.65
CA ALA A 571 23.55 -6.13 -20.85
C ALA A 571 24.10 -6.99 -22.01
N SER A 572 24.32 -8.30 -21.81
CA SER A 572 24.67 -9.27 -22.84
C SER A 572 24.12 -10.65 -22.51
N SER A 573 24.09 -11.55 -23.51
CA SER A 573 23.77 -12.97 -23.30
C SER A 573 24.85 -13.61 -22.44
N ASN A 574 24.62 -13.63 -21.12
CA ASN A 574 25.61 -14.06 -20.14
C ASN A 574 25.28 -15.45 -19.64
N GLN A 575 26.33 -16.15 -19.21
CA GLN A 575 26.18 -17.36 -18.40
C GLN A 575 25.53 -16.95 -17.09
N ALA A 576 24.38 -17.53 -16.80
CA ALA A 576 23.58 -17.15 -15.66
C ALA A 576 22.94 -18.36 -14.98
N ALA A 577 22.57 -18.13 -13.73
CA ALA A 577 21.88 -19.09 -12.88
C ALA A 577 20.99 -18.30 -11.93
N GLY A 578 19.81 -18.82 -11.62
CA GLY A 578 18.86 -18.13 -10.77
C GLY A 578 18.27 -19.03 -9.70
N VAL A 579 18.01 -18.47 -8.53
CA VAL A 579 17.37 -19.16 -7.41
C VAL A 579 16.37 -18.24 -6.72
N ILE A 580 15.35 -18.81 -6.11
CA ILE A 580 14.30 -18.08 -5.39
C ILE A 580 13.97 -18.80 -4.09
N ALA A 581 13.69 -18.03 -3.04
CA ALA A 581 13.27 -18.51 -1.74
C ALA A 581 12.15 -17.62 -1.19
N THR A 582 11.18 -18.22 -0.51
CA THR A 582 10.09 -17.49 0.16
C THR A 582 10.20 -17.67 1.68
N PHE A 583 9.87 -16.61 2.43
CA PHE A 583 9.96 -16.56 3.87
C PHE A 583 8.64 -16.10 4.48
N LYS A 584 8.12 -16.92 5.39
CA LYS A 584 6.90 -16.70 6.13
C LYS A 584 7.04 -15.51 7.08
N MET A 585 6.06 -14.61 7.04
CA MET A 585 5.99 -13.49 7.95
C MET A 585 5.58 -13.91 9.37
N ALA A 586 6.00 -13.14 10.38
CA ALA A 586 5.50 -13.26 11.74
C ALA A 586 3.98 -12.99 11.79
N PRO A 587 3.20 -13.78 12.55
CA PRO A 587 1.76 -13.58 12.69
C PRO A 587 1.39 -12.21 13.29
#